data_AF-A0A7J3TEF4-F1
#
_entry.id   AF-A0A7J3TEF4-F1
#
_cell.length_a   1.000
_cell.length_b   1.000
_cell.length_c   1.000
_cell.angle_alpha   90.00
_cell.angle_beta   90.00
_cell.angle_gamma   90.00
#
_symmetry.space_group_name_H-M   'P 1'
#
loop_
_entity.id
_entity.type
_entity.pdbx_description
1 polymer ?
#
loop_
_entity_poly.entity_id
_entity_poly.type
_entity_poly.pdbx_seq_one_letter_code
_entity_poly.pdbx_strand_id
1 'polypeptide(L)'
;MVNDLKFPTFECMISDTVEQYDSEVEMYFIKNQDLSTRLAELRYSDPEFKQNYEKMLKYLKDLSHSIVYKSEPPSHQFLIDLCMGPEDEGDTLKLLMDSKEPIVPQLIRASIIVREMMFWFVRMSKIPSFSKGFTVNRFQGFSFLRLALVYRALKISGN
;
A
#
# COMPACT_ATOMS: atom_id res chain seq x y z
N MET A 1 20.61 -20.02 -37.47
CA MET A 1 20.42 -20.34 -36.04
C MET A 1 19.45 -19.32 -35.49
N VAL A 2 18.27 -19.74 -35.09
CA VAL A 2 17.36 -18.88 -34.31
C VAL A 2 18.00 -18.80 -32.93
N ASN A 3 18.49 -17.63 -32.54
CA ASN A 3 18.84 -17.41 -31.13
C ASN A 3 17.52 -17.51 -30.36
N ASP A 4 17.36 -18.57 -29.57
CA ASP A 4 16.26 -18.68 -28.61
C ASP A 4 16.43 -17.57 -27.59
N LEU A 5 15.83 -16.42 -27.88
CA LEU A 5 15.73 -15.29 -26.97
C LEU A 5 14.90 -15.75 -25.77
N LYS A 6 15.58 -15.98 -24.64
CA LYS A 6 14.90 -16.21 -23.37
C LYS A 6 14.37 -14.89 -22.83
N PHE A 7 13.18 -14.91 -22.25
CA PHE A 7 12.69 -13.76 -21.50
C PHE A 7 13.63 -13.44 -20.33
N PRO A 8 13.87 -12.15 -20.04
CA PRO A 8 14.75 -11.74 -18.96
C PRO A 8 14.18 -12.18 -17.60
N THR A 9 15.07 -12.39 -16.65
CA THR A 9 14.78 -12.75 -15.25
C THR A 9 15.49 -11.78 -14.32
N PHE A 10 15.18 -11.79 -13.04
CA PHE A 10 15.86 -10.96 -12.04
C PHE A 10 16.26 -11.77 -10.80
N GLU A 11 17.27 -11.30 -10.07
CA GLU A 11 17.64 -11.85 -8.77
C GLU A 11 16.69 -11.32 -7.70
N CYS A 12 15.90 -12.20 -7.09
CA CYS A 12 14.98 -11.84 -6.03
C CYS A 12 15.66 -11.97 -4.67
N MET A 13 15.90 -10.82 -4.04
CA MET A 13 16.52 -10.71 -2.70
C MET A 13 15.68 -11.32 -1.56
N ILE A 14 14.39 -11.60 -1.79
CA ILE A 14 13.51 -12.13 -0.75
C ILE A 14 13.67 -13.66 -0.65
N SER A 15 13.61 -14.31 -1.81
CA SER A 15 13.69 -15.77 -1.96
C SER A 15 15.11 -16.27 -2.17
N ASP A 16 16.07 -15.38 -2.44
CA ASP A 16 17.45 -15.71 -2.81
C ASP A 16 17.51 -16.59 -4.09
N THR A 17 16.56 -16.37 -5.01
CA THR A 17 16.38 -17.12 -6.28
C THR A 17 16.29 -16.19 -7.49
N VAL A 18 16.44 -16.76 -8.69
CA VAL A 18 16.15 -16.06 -9.96
C VAL A 18 14.67 -16.21 -10.29
N GLU A 19 13.97 -15.09 -10.47
CA GLU A 19 12.53 -15.02 -10.72
C GLU A 19 12.21 -14.42 -12.10
N GLN A 20 11.05 -14.74 -12.64
CA GLN A 20 10.51 -14.14 -13.86
C GLN A 20 9.80 -12.82 -13.56
N TYR A 21 9.75 -11.89 -14.52
CA TYR A 21 9.09 -10.58 -14.34
C TYR A 21 7.56 -10.64 -14.20
N ASP A 22 6.93 -11.77 -14.51
CA ASP A 22 5.52 -12.04 -14.22
C ASP A 22 5.31 -12.67 -12.83
N SER A 23 6.36 -12.74 -12.00
CA SER A 23 6.26 -13.25 -10.64
C SER A 23 5.26 -12.45 -9.82
N GLU A 24 4.47 -13.17 -9.03
CA GLU A 24 3.42 -12.57 -8.21
C GLU A 24 3.99 -11.63 -7.12
N VAL A 25 5.26 -11.80 -6.74
CA VAL A 25 5.93 -10.90 -5.79
C VAL A 25 6.14 -9.52 -6.40
N GLU A 26 6.40 -9.43 -7.71
CA GLU A 26 6.55 -8.17 -8.42
C GLU A 26 5.23 -7.38 -8.41
N MET A 27 4.08 -8.05 -8.50
CA MET A 27 2.77 -7.41 -8.41
C MET A 27 2.58 -6.67 -7.07
N TYR A 28 3.11 -7.20 -5.97
CA TYR A 28 3.08 -6.49 -4.68
C TYR A 28 3.92 -5.20 -4.74
N PHE A 29 5.14 -5.26 -5.27
CA PHE A 29 6.04 -4.09 -5.32
C PHE A 29 5.58 -3.03 -6.32
N ILE A 30 5.01 -3.43 -7.46
CA ILE A 30 4.35 -2.51 -8.40
C ILE A 30 3.22 -1.75 -7.70
N LYS A 31 2.37 -2.44 -6.93
CA LYS A 31 1.26 -1.79 -6.21
C LYS A 31 1.74 -0.90 -5.08
N ASN A 32 2.82 -1.29 -4.40
CA ASN A 32 3.50 -0.43 -3.43
C ASN A 32 4.00 0.89 -4.06
N GLN A 33 4.54 0.81 -5.28
CA GLN A 33 5.01 1.98 -6.02
C GLN A 33 3.86 2.86 -6.55
N ASP A 34 2.77 2.26 -7.04
CA ASP A 34 1.54 2.98 -7.44
C ASP A 34 0.96 3.75 -6.24
N LEU A 35 0.81 3.08 -5.09
CA LEU A 35 0.35 3.74 -3.87
C LEU A 35 1.28 4.87 -3.44
N SER A 36 2.59 4.66 -3.47
CA SER A 36 3.57 5.68 -3.11
C SER A 36 3.47 6.90 -4.03
N THR A 37 3.26 6.69 -5.32
CA THR A 37 3.07 7.79 -6.29
C THR A 37 1.82 8.60 -5.94
N ARG A 38 0.70 7.93 -5.64
CA ARG A 38 -0.55 8.61 -5.25
C ARG A 38 -0.43 9.37 -3.94
N LEU A 39 0.24 8.80 -2.94
CA LEU A 39 0.49 9.49 -1.68
C LEU A 39 1.36 10.74 -1.89
N ALA A 40 2.32 10.69 -2.83
CA ALA A 40 3.11 11.85 -3.19
C ALA A 40 2.26 12.94 -3.88
N GLU A 41 1.33 12.58 -4.77
CA GLU A 41 0.38 13.51 -5.40
C GLU A 41 -0.58 14.15 -4.37
N LEU A 42 -1.15 13.32 -3.49
CA LEU A 42 -2.02 13.76 -2.39
C LEU A 42 -1.30 14.74 -1.46
N ARG A 43 0.00 14.52 -1.20
CA ARG A 43 0.83 15.43 -0.41
C ARG A 43 0.87 16.86 -0.96
N TYR A 44 0.78 17.03 -2.27
CA TYR A 44 0.71 18.36 -2.89
C TYR A 44 -0.70 18.91 -2.94
N SER A 45 -1.70 18.03 -3.11
CA SER A 45 -3.10 18.40 -3.29
C SER A 45 -3.87 18.62 -1.99
N ASP A 46 -3.39 18.07 -0.87
CA ASP A 46 -3.91 18.29 0.49
C ASP A 46 -2.78 18.70 1.45
N PRO A 47 -2.48 20.01 1.48
CA PRO A 47 -1.44 20.56 2.34
C PRO A 47 -1.68 20.36 3.83
N GLU A 48 -2.94 20.31 4.27
CA GLU A 48 -3.31 20.14 5.69
C GLU A 48 -2.92 18.75 6.21
N PHE A 49 -2.98 17.73 5.33
CA PHE A 49 -2.65 16.35 5.67
C PHE A 49 -1.26 15.92 5.18
N LYS A 50 -0.48 16.86 4.62
CA LYS A 50 0.86 16.66 4.06
C LYS A 50 1.76 15.76 4.92
N GLN A 51 1.91 16.09 6.21
CA GLN A 51 2.82 15.37 7.11
C GLN A 51 2.41 13.91 7.30
N ASN A 52 1.12 13.60 7.26
CA ASN A 52 0.63 12.24 7.39
C ASN A 52 0.92 11.44 6.12
N TYR A 53 0.78 12.02 4.93
CA TYR A 53 1.21 11.36 3.69
C TYR A 53 2.72 11.08 3.68
N GLU A 54 3.55 11.99 4.20
CA GLU A 54 5.00 11.76 4.35
C GLU A 54 5.31 10.60 5.30
N LYS A 55 4.58 10.49 6.42
CA LYS A 55 4.69 9.34 7.33
C LYS A 55 4.24 8.05 6.66
N MET A 56 3.17 8.06 5.87
CA MET A 56 2.69 6.90 5.11
C MET A 56 3.73 6.44 4.06
N LEU A 57 4.34 7.38 3.33
CA LEU A 57 5.41 7.09 2.37
C LEU A 57 6.62 6.45 3.06
N LYS A 58 7.03 7.02 4.21
CA LYS A 58 8.11 6.45 5.02
C LYS A 58 7.76 5.04 5.51
N TYR A 59 6.53 4.84 5.99
CA TYR A 59 6.04 3.53 6.42
C TYR A 59 6.12 2.50 5.29
N LEU A 60 5.66 2.82 4.08
CA LEU A 60 5.72 1.91 2.93
C LEU A 60 7.16 1.55 2.56
N LYS A 61 8.06 2.54 2.53
CA LYS A 61 9.50 2.32 2.28
C LYS A 61 10.11 1.37 3.31
N ASP A 62 9.90 1.66 4.59
CA ASP A 62 10.46 0.88 5.70
C ASP A 62 9.84 -0.53 5.74
N LEU A 63 8.57 -0.68 5.37
CA LEU A 63 7.88 -1.96 5.27
C LEU A 63 8.48 -2.81 4.14
N SER A 64 8.64 -2.25 2.93
CA SER A 64 9.33 -2.93 1.83
C SER A 64 10.73 -3.39 2.22
N HIS A 65 11.49 -2.54 2.90
CA HIS A 65 12.80 -2.90 3.43
C HIS A 65 12.71 -4.08 4.40
N SER A 66 11.74 -4.07 5.33
CA SER A 66 11.55 -5.16 6.29
C SER A 66 11.16 -6.50 5.64
N ILE A 67 10.45 -6.47 4.51
CA ILE A 67 10.06 -7.67 3.75
C ILE A 67 11.29 -8.26 3.06
N VAL A 68 12.08 -7.42 2.40
CA VAL A 68 13.27 -7.83 1.64
C VAL A 68 14.35 -8.36 2.57
N TYR A 69 14.73 -7.58 3.58
CA TYR A 69 15.86 -7.90 4.45
C TYR A 69 15.47 -8.68 5.70
N LYS A 70 14.19 -9.07 5.80
CA LYS A 70 13.65 -9.83 6.94
C LYS A 70 13.87 -9.13 8.29
N SER A 71 14.04 -7.79 8.30
CA SER A 71 14.22 -6.96 9.49
C SER A 71 12.89 -6.72 10.23
N GLU A 72 12.94 -6.08 11.41
CA GLU A 72 11.72 -5.71 12.13
C GLU A 72 10.78 -4.83 11.29
N PRO A 73 9.45 -5.03 11.38
CA PRO A 73 8.48 -4.18 10.70
C PRO A 73 8.46 -2.76 11.27
N PRO A 74 8.17 -1.73 10.47
CA PRO A 74 7.96 -0.39 10.99
C PRO A 74 6.72 -0.33 11.89
N SER A 75 6.76 0.56 12.89
CA SER A 75 5.59 0.85 13.71
C SER A 75 4.45 1.44 12.87
N HIS A 76 3.23 0.96 13.12
CA HIS A 76 2.00 1.45 12.51
C HIS A 76 1.11 2.23 13.50
N GLN A 77 1.64 2.58 14.67
CA GLN A 77 0.87 3.29 15.71
C GLN A 77 0.29 4.61 15.20
N PHE A 78 1.06 5.38 14.42
CA PHE A 78 0.56 6.63 13.85
C PHE A 78 -0.66 6.43 12.93
N LEU A 79 -0.80 5.27 12.27
CA LEU A 79 -1.96 4.95 11.45
C LEU A 79 -3.18 4.64 12.33
N ILE A 80 -2.96 3.95 13.45
CA ILE A 80 -4.00 3.72 14.47
C ILE A 80 -4.51 5.06 14.98
N ASP A 81 -3.60 5.96 15.36
CA ASP A 81 -3.96 7.27 15.90
C ASP A 81 -4.80 8.10 14.92
N LEU A 82 -4.55 7.98 13.60
CA LEU A 82 -5.35 8.62 12.55
C LEU A 82 -6.76 8.03 12.40
N CYS A 83 -7.00 6.82 12.92
CA CYS A 83 -8.27 6.11 12.82
C CYS A 83 -9.09 6.14 14.13
N MET A 84 -8.62 6.78 15.19
CA MET A 84 -9.30 6.85 16.49
C MET A 84 -10.44 7.89 16.55
N GLY A 85 -10.82 8.48 15.43
CA GLY A 85 -11.90 9.46 15.33
C GLY A 85 -13.29 8.82 15.28
N PRO A 86 -14.36 9.65 15.23
CA PRO A 86 -15.75 9.18 15.17
C PRO A 86 -16.16 8.66 13.79
N GLU A 87 -15.30 8.75 12.78
CA GLU A 87 -15.60 8.35 11.42
C GLU A 87 -15.87 6.83 11.30
N ASP A 88 -16.88 6.47 10.52
CA ASP A 88 -17.16 5.10 10.08
C ASP A 88 -16.95 5.03 8.56
N GLU A 89 -16.50 3.88 8.05
CA GLU A 89 -16.11 3.68 6.65
C GLU A 89 -17.23 4.04 5.66
N GLY A 90 -18.49 3.95 6.10
CA GLY A 90 -19.66 4.43 5.38
C GLY A 90 -19.81 3.82 3.97
N ASP A 91 -20.71 4.41 3.18
CA ASP A 91 -20.88 4.02 1.77
C ASP A 91 -19.92 4.84 0.89
N THR A 92 -18.81 4.20 0.51
CA THR A 92 -17.79 4.82 -0.36
C THR A 92 -18.32 5.21 -1.75
N LEU A 93 -19.33 4.52 -2.29
CA LEU A 93 -19.93 4.89 -3.57
C LEU A 93 -20.75 6.17 -3.42
N LYS A 94 -21.56 6.25 -2.37
CA LYS A 94 -22.30 7.48 -2.04
C LYS A 94 -21.36 8.65 -1.83
N LEU A 95 -20.27 8.46 -1.09
CA LEU A 95 -19.23 9.47 -0.90
C LEU A 95 -18.67 10.00 -2.24
N LEU A 96 -18.40 9.11 -3.19
CA LEU A 96 -17.90 9.49 -4.53
C LEU A 96 -18.96 10.23 -5.37
N MET A 97 -20.24 9.92 -5.18
CA MET A 97 -21.33 10.60 -5.89
C MET A 97 -21.62 12.00 -5.32
N ASP A 98 -21.54 12.15 -4.00
CA ASP A 98 -21.98 13.36 -3.31
C ASP A 98 -20.85 14.40 -3.16
N SER A 99 -19.59 13.96 -3.12
CA SER A 99 -18.45 14.86 -2.91
C SER A 99 -18.19 15.77 -4.11
N LYS A 100 -17.90 17.04 -3.81
CA LYS A 100 -17.44 18.04 -4.79
C LYS A 100 -15.92 18.23 -4.77
N GLU A 101 -15.24 17.55 -3.85
CA GLU A 101 -13.82 17.75 -3.61
C GLU A 101 -13.00 16.80 -4.49
N PRO A 102 -12.16 17.32 -5.42
CA PRO A 102 -11.47 16.51 -6.42
C PRO A 102 -10.43 15.55 -5.82
N ILE A 103 -10.07 15.73 -4.55
CA ILE A 103 -9.17 14.85 -3.81
C ILE A 103 -9.87 13.59 -3.28
N VAL A 104 -11.19 13.61 -3.06
CA VAL A 104 -11.92 12.47 -2.50
C VAL A 104 -11.78 11.22 -3.37
N PRO A 105 -11.97 11.26 -4.70
CA PRO A 105 -11.71 10.11 -5.55
C PRO A 105 -10.26 9.60 -5.50
N GLN A 106 -9.29 10.48 -5.30
CA GLN A 106 -7.87 10.11 -5.22
C GLN A 106 -7.59 9.33 -3.92
N LEU A 107 -8.17 9.76 -2.80
CA LEU A 107 -8.06 9.08 -1.51
C LEU A 107 -8.72 7.71 -1.53
N ILE A 108 -9.92 7.61 -2.11
CA ILE A 108 -10.60 6.32 -2.27
C ILE A 108 -9.83 5.39 -3.20
N ARG A 109 -9.25 5.91 -4.28
CA ARG A 109 -8.39 5.10 -5.15
C ARG A 109 -7.14 4.60 -4.43
N ALA A 110 -6.50 5.45 -3.62
CA ALA A 110 -5.36 5.03 -2.82
C ALA A 110 -5.75 3.92 -1.82
N SER A 111 -6.92 4.02 -1.17
CA SER A 111 -7.40 3.00 -0.24
C SER A 111 -7.69 1.65 -0.93
N ILE A 112 -8.22 1.68 -2.16
CA ILE A 112 -8.40 0.47 -2.99
C ILE A 112 -7.06 -0.21 -3.27
N ILE A 113 -6.01 0.56 -3.60
CA ILE A 113 -4.68 -0.01 -3.85
C ILE A 113 -4.11 -0.64 -2.58
N VAL A 114 -4.32 -0.04 -1.39
CA VAL A 114 -3.94 -0.68 -0.12
C VAL A 114 -4.61 -2.05 0.01
N ARG A 115 -5.91 -2.17 -0.34
CA ARG A 115 -6.62 -3.44 -0.31
C ARG A 115 -6.08 -4.45 -1.33
N GLU A 116 -5.68 -4.00 -2.52
CA GLU A 116 -4.99 -4.85 -3.50
C GLU A 116 -3.63 -5.32 -2.97
N MET A 117 -2.87 -4.44 -2.32
CA MET A 117 -1.62 -4.82 -1.66
C MET A 117 -1.84 -5.88 -0.58
N MET A 118 -2.90 -5.75 0.23
CA MET A 118 -3.27 -6.77 1.23
C MET A 118 -3.52 -8.13 0.58
N PHE A 119 -4.21 -8.17 -0.57
CA PHE A 119 -4.43 -9.41 -1.32
C PHE A 119 -3.11 -10.05 -1.76
N TRP A 120 -2.24 -9.28 -2.41
CA TRP A 120 -0.94 -9.78 -2.87
C TRP A 120 -0.05 -10.20 -1.70
N PHE A 121 -0.06 -9.46 -0.60
CA PHE A 121 0.68 -9.79 0.60
C PHE A 121 0.27 -11.16 1.17
N VAL A 122 -1.05 -11.40 1.30
CA VAL A 122 -1.58 -12.69 1.78
C VAL A 122 -1.31 -13.82 0.78
N ARG A 123 -1.25 -13.52 -0.52
CA ARG A 123 -0.84 -14.50 -1.51
C ARG A 123 0.61 -14.90 -1.31
N MET A 124 1.50 -13.93 -1.13
CA MET A 124 2.94 -14.16 -0.93
C MET A 124 3.25 -14.88 0.39
N SER A 125 2.47 -14.62 1.44
CA SER A 125 2.65 -15.31 2.73
C SER A 125 2.44 -16.82 2.64
N LYS A 126 1.71 -17.30 1.62
CA LYS A 126 1.44 -18.72 1.37
C LYS A 126 2.50 -19.41 0.51
N ILE A 127 3.38 -18.65 -0.15
CA ILE A 127 4.44 -19.20 -0.99
C ILE A 127 5.66 -19.46 -0.11
N PRO A 128 6.19 -20.71 -0.04
CA PRO A 128 7.27 -21.05 0.90
C PRO A 128 8.51 -20.15 0.81
N SER A 129 8.94 -19.80 -0.41
CA SER A 129 10.11 -18.94 -0.66
C SER A 129 9.93 -17.50 -0.18
N PHE A 130 8.70 -16.99 -0.11
CA PHE A 130 8.38 -15.61 0.29
C PHE A 130 7.83 -15.49 1.72
N SER A 131 7.26 -16.56 2.28
CA SER A 131 6.55 -16.58 3.56
C SER A 131 7.26 -15.89 4.73
N LYS A 132 8.60 -15.97 4.80
CA LYS A 132 9.42 -15.32 5.85
C LYS A 132 9.42 -13.79 5.78
N GLY A 133 9.31 -13.23 4.57
CA GLY A 133 9.19 -11.79 4.35
C GLY A 133 7.75 -11.29 4.56
N PHE A 134 6.75 -12.12 4.27
CA PHE A 134 5.33 -11.77 4.29
C PHE A 134 4.61 -12.32 5.52
N THR A 135 4.88 -11.74 6.69
CA THR A 135 4.36 -12.21 7.99
C THR A 135 3.17 -11.38 8.48
N VAL A 136 2.40 -11.92 9.44
CA VAL A 136 1.27 -11.22 10.07
C VAL A 136 1.69 -9.88 10.67
N ASN A 137 2.85 -9.80 11.34
CA ASN A 137 3.33 -8.54 11.94
C ASN A 137 3.56 -7.43 10.90
N ARG A 138 4.00 -7.79 9.69
CA ARG A 138 4.19 -6.84 8.57
C ARG A 138 2.87 -6.48 7.88
N PHE A 139 1.82 -7.29 8.08
CA PHE A 139 0.50 -7.05 7.51
C PHE A 139 -0.35 -6.03 8.32
N GLN A 140 -0.14 -5.95 9.64
CA GLN A 140 -1.05 -5.25 10.57
C GLN A 140 -1.37 -3.80 10.18
N GLY A 141 -0.39 -3.04 9.66
CA GLY A 141 -0.59 -1.63 9.34
C GLY A 141 -1.46 -1.37 8.11
N PHE A 142 -1.69 -2.35 7.23
CA PHE A 142 -2.47 -2.11 6.00
C PHE A 142 -3.91 -1.72 6.27
N SER A 143 -4.57 -2.39 7.22
CA SER A 143 -5.97 -2.08 7.56
C SER A 143 -6.12 -0.63 8.02
N PHE A 144 -5.18 -0.14 8.84
CA PHE A 144 -5.18 1.25 9.32
C PHE A 144 -4.75 2.25 8.25
N LEU A 145 -3.80 1.89 7.38
CA LEU A 145 -3.44 2.73 6.22
C LEU A 145 -4.65 2.95 5.30
N ARG A 146 -5.40 1.88 5.02
CA ARG A 146 -6.63 1.93 4.24
C ARG A 146 -7.68 2.82 4.90
N LEU A 147 -7.95 2.59 6.19
CA LEU A 147 -8.94 3.36 6.95
C LEU A 147 -8.57 4.84 7.05
N ALA A 148 -7.32 5.17 7.34
CA ALA A 148 -6.85 6.56 7.42
C ALA A 148 -7.12 7.35 6.12
N LEU A 149 -6.98 6.70 4.95
CA LEU A 149 -7.28 7.31 3.66
C LEU A 149 -8.80 7.52 3.46
N VAL A 150 -9.63 6.54 3.84
CA VAL A 150 -11.10 6.67 3.76
C VAL A 150 -11.61 7.74 4.72
N TYR A 151 -11.11 7.77 5.95
CA TYR A 151 -11.54 8.74 6.96
C TYR A 151 -11.13 10.15 6.58
N ARG A 152 -9.94 10.34 5.99
CA ARG A 152 -9.58 11.63 5.40
C ARG A 152 -10.53 12.02 4.26
N ALA A 153 -10.94 11.08 3.42
CA ALA A 153 -11.89 11.35 2.33
C ALA A 153 -13.27 11.79 2.86
N LEU A 154 -13.78 11.11 3.89
CA LEU A 154 -15.03 11.49 4.56
C LEU A 154 -14.94 12.89 5.16
N LYS A 155 -13.89 13.15 5.94
CA LYS A 155 -13.66 14.46 6.57
C LYS A 155 -13.57 15.61 5.56
N ILE A 156 -12.93 15.40 4.41
CA ILE A 156 -12.84 16.42 3.35
C ILE A 156 -14.19 16.61 2.65
N SER A 157 -14.97 15.54 2.46
CA SER A 157 -16.26 15.64 1.76
C SER A 157 -17.31 16.48 2.49
N GLY A 158 -17.11 16.81 3.77
CA GLY A 158 -18.04 17.61 4.56
C GLY A 158 -19.25 16.83 5.09
N ASN A 159 -19.16 15.48 5.11
CA ASN A 159 -20.11 14.58 5.76
C ASN A 159 -19.64 14.18 7.16
#